data_AF-A0A1R1X022-F1
#
_entry.id   AF-A0A1R1X022-F1
#
_cell.length_a   1.000
_cell.length_b   1.000
_cell.length_c   1.000
_cell.angle_alpha   90.00
_cell.angle_beta   90.00
_cell.angle_gamma   90.00
#
_symmetry.space_group_name_H-M   'P 1'
#
loop_
_entity.id
_entity.type
_entity.pdbx_description
1 polymer ?
#
loop_
_entity_poly.entity_id
_entity_poly.type
_entity_poly.pdbx_seq_one_letter_code
_entity_poly.pdbx_strand_id
1 'polypeptide(L)'
;MFFVSTPRILPVPAFGNEQAGIVCLVTQGIRKQISSACVTRYTVNIKINGRDIMAVYFPPSLRPDKIAEQLPNTSLSLMIVDINAFFGVQYGTKKIRPLARCNLFRKIYSEKSMNHLFPDSLGPTPDHPFVHSSLVASYSFENYCHGLSDHKFMLLRLDIKINYTLIINSDDFKFNLKPLLIPA
;
A
#
# COMPACT_ATOMS: atom_id res chain seq x y z
N MET A 1 16.49 0.41 -8.28
CA MET A 1 15.44 1.21 -7.60
C MET A 1 14.57 0.26 -6.79
N PHE A 2 15.09 -0.44 -5.78
CA PHE A 2 14.33 -1.34 -4.92
C PHE A 2 14.58 -0.93 -3.47
N PHE A 3 13.54 -0.79 -2.67
CA PHE A 3 13.67 -0.42 -1.26
C PHE A 3 13.52 -1.63 -0.35
N VAL A 4 12.35 -2.28 -0.37
CA VAL A 4 12.09 -3.44 0.49
C VAL A 4 11.00 -4.33 -0.10
N SER A 5 11.03 -5.61 0.27
CA SER A 5 9.96 -6.56 -0.04
C SER A 5 9.51 -7.29 1.21
N THR A 6 8.25 -7.70 1.23
CA THR A 6 7.76 -8.64 2.25
C THR A 6 8.45 -10.00 2.09
N PRO A 7 8.59 -10.78 3.18
CA PRO A 7 8.91 -12.19 3.06
C PRO A 7 7.90 -12.91 2.16
N ARG A 8 8.36 -13.95 1.46
CA ARG A 8 7.48 -14.81 0.67
C ARG A 8 6.38 -15.39 1.56
N ILE A 9 5.14 -15.29 1.08
CA ILE A 9 3.97 -15.85 1.78
C ILE A 9 3.83 -17.33 1.45
N LEU A 10 4.14 -17.71 0.22
CA LEU A 10 3.99 -19.06 -0.32
C LEU A 10 5.33 -19.58 -0.87
N PRO A 11 5.51 -20.91 -0.96
CA PRO A 11 6.69 -21.50 -1.58
C PRO A 11 6.88 -21.01 -3.01
N VAL A 12 8.13 -21.04 -3.50
CA VAL A 12 8.42 -20.72 -4.90
C VAL A 12 7.65 -21.72 -5.77
N PRO A 13 6.76 -21.24 -6.65
CA PRO A 13 6.06 -22.16 -7.55
C PRO A 13 7.06 -22.76 -8.53
N ALA A 14 6.91 -24.04 -8.85
CA ALA A 14 7.74 -24.71 -9.85
C ALA A 14 7.58 -24.08 -11.25
N PHE A 15 6.40 -23.51 -11.53
CA PHE A 15 6.05 -22.76 -12.75
C PHE A 15 5.02 -21.67 -12.41
N GLY A 16 5.08 -20.52 -13.09
CA GLY A 16 4.13 -19.40 -12.91
C GLY A 16 4.66 -18.26 -12.03
N ASN A 17 3.80 -17.27 -11.75
CA ASN A 17 4.16 -16.05 -11.02
C ASN A 17 4.35 -16.32 -9.52
N GLU A 18 5.25 -15.56 -8.87
CA GLU A 18 5.39 -15.59 -7.41
C GLU A 18 4.02 -15.40 -6.75
N GLN A 19 3.70 -16.31 -5.82
CA GLN A 19 2.42 -16.28 -5.14
C GLN A 19 2.54 -15.39 -3.90
N ALA A 20 2.13 -14.14 -4.09
CA ALA A 20 1.97 -13.11 -3.07
C ALA A 20 3.23 -12.47 -2.49
N GLY A 21 3.11 -11.17 -2.21
CA GLY A 21 4.13 -10.34 -1.59
C GLY A 21 3.96 -8.89 -2.03
N ILE A 22 4.62 -7.98 -1.32
CA ILE A 22 4.67 -6.57 -1.68
C ILE A 22 6.12 -6.21 -1.96
N VAL A 23 6.32 -5.49 -3.05
CA VAL A 23 7.59 -4.85 -3.37
C VAL A 23 7.39 -3.34 -3.34
N CYS A 24 8.21 -2.65 -2.56
CA CYS A 24 8.24 -1.19 -2.51
C CYS A 24 9.48 -0.67 -3.24
N LEU A 25 9.24 0.17 -4.25
CA LEU A 25 10.27 0.86 -5.01
C LEU A 25 10.20 2.35 -4.68
N VAL A 26 11.34 2.97 -4.37
CA VAL A 26 11.43 4.40 -4.07
C VAL A 26 12.55 5.04 -4.89
N THR A 27 12.35 6.30 -5.27
CA THR A 27 13.40 7.10 -5.92
C THR A 27 14.49 7.46 -4.91
N GLN A 28 15.70 7.77 -5.39
CA GLN A 28 16.82 8.11 -4.50
C GLN A 28 16.55 9.37 -3.66
N GLY A 29 15.78 10.34 -4.19
CA GLY A 29 15.39 11.55 -3.46
C GLY A 29 14.47 11.25 -2.27
N ILE A 30 13.49 10.36 -2.46
CA ILE A 30 12.58 9.92 -1.39
C ILE A 30 13.30 9.02 -0.39
N ARG A 31 14.22 8.16 -0.86
CA ARG A 31 14.99 7.27 0.01
C ARG A 31 15.68 8.01 1.17
N LYS A 32 16.24 9.19 0.90
CA LYS A 32 16.93 10.02 1.90
C LYS A 32 15.99 10.64 2.94
N GLN A 33 14.68 10.61 2.70
CA GLN A 33 13.64 11.18 3.56
C GLN A 33 12.95 10.12 4.42
N ILE A 34 13.31 8.84 4.24
CA ILE A 34 12.76 7.73 5.01
C ILE A 34 13.45 7.69 6.38
N SER A 35 12.68 7.88 7.46
CA SER A 35 13.18 7.80 8.83
C SER A 35 12.98 6.42 9.46
N SER A 36 12.05 5.61 8.95
CA SER A 36 11.86 4.23 9.40
C SER A 36 11.15 3.37 8.36
N ALA A 37 11.37 2.06 8.44
CA ALA A 37 10.66 1.06 7.66
C ALA A 37 10.39 -0.17 8.52
N CYS A 38 9.18 -0.70 8.44
CA CYS A 38 8.77 -1.94 9.09
C CYS A 38 8.06 -2.82 8.06
N VAL A 39 8.45 -4.09 7.99
CA VAL A 39 7.93 -5.02 7.00
C VAL A 39 7.44 -6.28 7.70
N THR A 40 6.23 -6.69 7.35
CA THR A 40 5.65 -7.95 7.79
C THR A 40 5.41 -8.86 6.59
N ARG A 41 4.71 -9.96 6.79
CA ARG A 41 4.25 -10.83 5.71
C ARG A 41 3.27 -10.14 4.75
N TYR A 42 2.45 -9.22 5.26
CA TYR A 42 1.32 -8.65 4.51
C TYR A 42 1.42 -7.14 4.32
N THR A 43 2.45 -6.51 4.90
CA THR A 43 2.52 -5.05 5.00
C THR A 43 3.94 -4.54 4.82
N VAL A 44 4.04 -3.38 4.18
CA VAL A 44 5.24 -2.54 4.17
C VAL A 44 4.81 -1.18 4.72
N ASN A 45 5.33 -0.79 5.88
CA ASN A 45 5.12 0.53 6.45
C ASN A 45 6.42 1.33 6.37
N ILE A 46 6.36 2.53 5.82
CA ILE A 46 7.50 3.45 5.69
C ILE A 46 7.11 4.81 6.26
N LYS A 47 8.03 5.44 6.99
CA LYS A 47 7.86 6.81 7.47
C LYS A 47 8.68 7.76 6.61
N ILE A 48 8.02 8.64 5.86
CA ILE A 48 8.65 9.65 5.01
C ILE A 48 8.30 11.02 5.57
N ASN A 49 9.30 11.83 5.94
CA ASN A 49 9.10 13.16 6.53
C ASN A 49 8.06 13.19 7.68
N GLY A 50 8.13 12.20 8.58
CA GLY A 50 7.19 12.08 9.70
C GLY A 50 5.80 11.57 9.34
N ARG A 51 5.54 11.20 8.07
CA ARG A 51 4.26 10.64 7.60
C ARG A 51 4.37 9.13 7.47
N ASP A 52 3.49 8.40 8.16
CA ASP A 52 3.37 6.94 8.07
C ASP A 52 2.57 6.54 6.82
N ILE A 53 3.23 5.86 5.88
CA ILE A 53 2.68 5.36 4.63
C ILE A 53 2.75 3.83 4.64
N MET A 54 1.60 3.19 4.51
CA MET A 54 1.47 1.74 4.61
C MET A 54 0.91 1.14 3.32
N ALA A 55 1.65 0.20 2.74
CA ALA A 55 1.17 -0.67 1.67
C ALA A 55 0.76 -2.02 2.25
N VAL A 56 -0.35 -2.57 1.77
CA VAL A 56 -0.96 -3.79 2.31
C VAL A 56 -1.46 -4.70 1.19
N TYR A 57 -1.21 -5.99 1.34
CA TYR A 57 -1.78 -7.04 0.50
C TYR A 57 -2.35 -8.12 1.41
N PHE A 58 -3.68 -8.28 1.40
CA PHE A 58 -4.36 -9.32 2.18
C PHE A 58 -4.99 -10.36 1.24
N PRO A 59 -4.41 -11.58 1.14
CA PRO A 59 -4.90 -12.60 0.22
C PRO A 59 -6.35 -12.96 0.55
N PRO A 60 -7.20 -13.36 -0.42
CA PRO A 60 -8.63 -13.62 -0.21
C PRO A 60 -8.94 -14.59 0.94
N SER A 61 -8.03 -15.53 1.20
CA SER A 61 -8.13 -16.55 2.25
C SER A 61 -7.90 -16.04 3.67
N LEU A 62 -7.31 -14.85 3.83
CA LEU A 62 -7.03 -14.28 5.15
C LEU A 62 -8.32 -13.87 5.85
N ARG A 63 -8.55 -14.36 7.08
CA ARG A 63 -9.77 -14.03 7.81
C ARG A 63 -9.75 -12.60 8.37
N PRO A 64 -10.91 -11.93 8.52
CA PRO A 64 -10.99 -10.56 9.03
C PRO A 64 -10.33 -10.33 10.40
N ASP A 65 -10.41 -11.29 11.34
CA ASP A 65 -9.75 -11.21 12.65
C ASP A 65 -8.23 -11.08 12.50
N LYS A 66 -7.65 -11.86 11.58
CA LYS A 66 -6.22 -11.80 11.27
C LYS A 66 -5.81 -10.54 10.55
N ILE A 67 -6.68 -9.96 9.73
CA ILE A 67 -6.44 -8.66 9.10
C ILE A 67 -6.26 -7.56 10.16
N ALA A 68 -7.16 -7.51 11.15
CA ALA A 68 -7.10 -6.49 12.21
C ALA A 68 -5.79 -6.56 13.01
N GLU A 69 -5.29 -7.77 13.30
CA GLU A 69 -4.01 -7.99 13.99
C GLU A 69 -2.78 -7.46 13.21
N GLN A 70 -2.87 -7.30 11.88
CA GLN A 70 -1.74 -6.81 11.06
C GLN A 70 -1.66 -5.29 10.95
N LEU A 71 -2.71 -4.58 11.36
CA LEU A 71 -2.79 -3.13 11.23
C LEU A 71 -2.33 -2.46 12.53
N PRO A 72 -1.49 -1.42 12.45
CA PRO A 72 -0.98 -0.77 13.66
C PRO A 72 -2.11 -0.02 14.36
N ASN A 73 -2.02 0.13 15.68
CA ASN A 73 -2.94 0.98 16.45
C ASN A 73 -2.68 2.48 16.25
N THR A 74 -1.50 2.85 15.74
CA THR A 74 -1.12 4.24 15.47
C THR A 74 -1.91 4.86 14.32
N SER A 75 -1.93 6.19 14.26
CA SER A 75 -2.47 6.92 13.10
C SER A 75 -1.60 6.65 11.85
N LEU A 76 -2.25 6.62 10.69
CA LEU A 76 -1.60 6.46 9.38
C LEU A 76 -1.91 7.69 8.53
N SER A 77 -0.91 8.19 7.81
CA SER A 77 -1.12 9.28 6.84
C SER A 77 -1.76 8.74 5.56
N LEU A 78 -1.30 7.57 5.10
CA LEU A 78 -1.77 6.92 3.88
C LEU A 78 -1.72 5.41 4.06
N MET A 79 -2.78 4.72 3.63
CA MET A 79 -2.85 3.28 3.54
C MET A 79 -3.32 2.87 2.14
N ILE A 80 -2.46 2.19 1.37
CA ILE A 80 -2.77 1.64 0.05
C ILE A 80 -2.95 0.15 0.21
N VAL A 81 -4.13 -0.37 -0.14
CA VAL A 81 -4.46 -1.75 0.18
C VAL A 81 -5.04 -2.50 -1.02
N ASP A 82 -4.55 -3.69 -1.29
CA ASP A 82 -5.31 -4.73 -1.98
C ASP A 82 -5.95 -5.62 -0.92
N ILE A 83 -7.27 -5.46 -0.75
CA ILE A 83 -8.04 -6.18 0.26
C ILE A 83 -8.92 -7.26 -0.34
N ASN A 84 -8.81 -7.50 -1.66
CA ASN A 84 -9.63 -8.47 -2.36
C ASN A 84 -11.14 -8.28 -2.07
N ALA A 85 -11.59 -7.03 -1.98
CA ALA A 85 -12.97 -6.69 -1.69
C ALA A 85 -13.46 -5.50 -2.51
N PHE A 86 -14.74 -5.54 -2.88
CA PHE A 86 -15.41 -4.50 -3.66
C PHE A 86 -16.45 -3.78 -2.79
N PHE A 87 -16.47 -2.45 -2.84
CA PHE A 87 -17.36 -1.61 -2.02
C PHE A 87 -18.65 -1.20 -2.73
N GLY A 88 -18.91 -1.72 -3.93
CA GLY A 88 -20.19 -1.55 -4.61
C GLY A 88 -20.30 -0.27 -5.44
N VAL A 89 -21.54 0.21 -5.58
CA VAL A 89 -21.93 1.12 -6.66
C VAL A 89 -21.23 2.47 -6.61
N GLN A 90 -20.85 2.91 -5.41
CA GLN A 90 -20.06 4.13 -5.19
C GLN A 90 -18.67 4.04 -5.87
N TYR A 91 -18.18 2.83 -6.16
CA TYR A 91 -16.92 2.55 -6.85
C TYR A 91 -17.17 2.03 -8.28
N GLY A 92 -18.33 2.30 -8.86
CA GLY A 92 -18.65 1.93 -10.23
C GLY A 92 -18.90 0.44 -10.45
N THR A 93 -19.29 -0.32 -9.42
CA THR A 93 -19.57 -1.76 -9.54
C THR A 93 -20.79 -2.21 -8.75
N LYS A 94 -21.58 -3.15 -9.28
CA LYS A 94 -22.65 -3.80 -8.49
C LYS A 94 -22.11 -4.87 -7.53
N LYS A 95 -20.82 -5.23 -7.62
CA LYS A 95 -20.20 -6.23 -6.78
C LYS A 95 -19.88 -5.64 -5.40
N ILE A 96 -20.48 -6.19 -4.34
CA ILE A 96 -20.09 -5.95 -2.95
C ILE A 96 -19.73 -7.30 -2.34
N ARG A 97 -18.44 -7.56 -2.12
CA ARG A 97 -17.97 -8.82 -1.52
C ARG A 97 -16.47 -8.79 -1.26
N PRO A 98 -15.98 -9.49 -0.23
CA PRO A 98 -16.75 -10.06 0.89
C PRO A 98 -17.25 -8.96 1.86
N LEU A 99 -18.53 -8.97 2.25
CA LEU A 99 -19.12 -7.91 3.08
C LEU A 99 -18.42 -7.74 4.43
N ALA A 100 -17.98 -8.85 5.04
CA ALA A 100 -17.24 -8.82 6.30
C ALA A 100 -15.92 -8.02 6.18
N ARG A 101 -15.21 -8.14 5.04
CA ARG A 101 -14.01 -7.34 4.77
C ARG A 101 -14.35 -5.87 4.57
N CYS A 102 -15.38 -5.56 3.79
CA CYS A 102 -15.81 -4.18 3.59
C CYS A 102 -16.18 -3.53 4.93
N ASN A 103 -16.93 -4.22 5.79
CA ASN A 103 -17.32 -3.71 7.11
C ASN A 103 -16.12 -3.51 8.04
N LEU A 104 -15.15 -4.43 8.03
CA LEU A 104 -13.91 -4.27 8.78
C LEU A 104 -13.16 -3.01 8.36
N PHE A 105 -12.97 -2.79 7.05
CA PHE A 105 -12.28 -1.59 6.57
C PHE A 105 -13.06 -0.31 6.83
N ARG A 106 -14.40 -0.33 6.75
CA ARG A 106 -15.25 0.79 7.18
C ARG A 106 -15.01 1.19 8.62
N LYS A 107 -14.94 0.20 9.51
CA LYS A 107 -14.62 0.42 10.91
C LYS A 107 -13.21 1.02 11.06
N ILE A 108 -12.20 0.42 10.43
CA ILE A 108 -10.80 0.86 10.53
C ILE A 108 -10.61 2.30 10.06
N TYR A 109 -11.09 2.67 8.87
CA TYR A 109 -10.87 4.02 8.36
C TYR A 109 -11.65 5.05 9.18
N SER A 110 -12.81 4.71 9.72
CA SER A 110 -13.56 5.57 10.63
C SER A 110 -12.80 5.80 11.95
N GLU A 111 -12.29 4.75 12.57
CA GLU A 111 -11.54 4.82 13.83
C GLU A 111 -10.21 5.57 13.69
N LYS A 112 -9.59 5.48 12.49
CA LYS A 112 -8.31 6.13 12.19
C LYS A 112 -8.44 7.52 11.56
N SER A 113 -9.65 8.08 11.50
CA SER A 113 -9.91 9.39 10.85
C SER A 113 -9.38 9.44 9.42
N MET A 114 -9.60 8.38 8.65
CA MET A 114 -9.17 8.28 7.26
C MET A 114 -10.37 8.34 6.32
N ASN A 115 -10.19 9.04 5.21
CA ASN A 115 -11.11 9.08 4.09
C ASN A 115 -10.77 7.96 3.11
N HIS A 116 -11.78 7.22 2.66
CA HIS A 116 -11.65 6.30 1.54
C HIS A 116 -11.74 7.11 0.24
N LEU A 117 -10.66 7.13 -0.54
CA LEU A 117 -10.62 7.88 -1.79
C LEU A 117 -11.33 7.14 -2.93
N PHE A 118 -11.87 7.93 -3.85
CA PHE A 118 -12.49 7.45 -5.08
C PHE A 118 -11.59 7.78 -6.27
N PRO A 119 -11.50 6.88 -7.28
CA PRO A 119 -10.77 7.19 -8.49
C PRO A 119 -11.57 8.21 -9.33
N ASP A 120 -10.86 9.12 -10.01
CA ASP A 120 -11.47 10.10 -10.93
C ASP A 120 -12.39 9.42 -11.97
N SER A 121 -11.96 8.27 -12.48
CA SER A 121 -12.79 7.36 -13.28
C SER A 121 -13.24 6.17 -12.44
N LEU A 122 -14.53 6.08 -12.13
CA LEU A 122 -15.10 4.95 -11.39
C LEU A 122 -14.89 3.63 -12.14
N GLY A 123 -14.66 2.56 -11.37
CA GLY A 123 -14.52 1.21 -11.92
C GLY A 123 -14.27 0.18 -10.83
N PRO A 124 -14.67 -1.09 -11.06
CA PRO A 124 -14.47 -2.15 -10.09
C PRO A 124 -12.99 -2.28 -9.76
N THR A 125 -12.65 -2.21 -8.48
CA THR A 125 -11.29 -2.43 -7.99
C THR A 125 -11.29 -3.14 -6.64
N PRO A 126 -10.42 -4.14 -6.44
CA PRO A 126 -10.10 -4.68 -5.12
C PRO A 126 -9.08 -3.82 -4.37
N ASP A 127 -8.46 -2.86 -5.07
CA ASP A 127 -7.44 -1.96 -4.56
C ASP A 127 -8.03 -0.61 -4.13
N HIS A 128 -7.67 -0.16 -2.92
CA HIS A 128 -8.27 1.00 -2.26
C HIS A 128 -7.20 1.87 -1.59
N PRO A 129 -7.21 3.19 -1.81
CA PRO A 129 -6.44 4.13 -1.02
C PRO A 129 -7.28 4.73 0.10
N PHE A 130 -6.73 4.77 1.31
CA PHE A 130 -7.26 5.50 2.45
C PHE A 130 -6.27 6.58 2.88
N VAL A 131 -6.73 7.81 3.08
CA VAL A 131 -5.87 8.96 3.42
C VAL A 131 -6.39 9.63 4.69
N HIS A 132 -5.49 10.03 5.59
CA HIS A 132 -5.88 10.76 6.79
C HIS A 132 -6.68 12.02 6.45
N SER A 133 -7.73 12.33 7.22
CA SER A 133 -8.70 13.39 6.92
C SER A 133 -8.11 14.80 6.84
N SER A 134 -6.93 15.01 7.45
CA SER A 134 -6.19 16.28 7.38
C SER A 134 -5.33 16.45 6.13
N LEU A 135 -5.29 15.47 5.23
CA LEU A 135 -4.47 15.50 4.02
C LEU A 135 -5.35 15.58 2.77
N VAL A 136 -4.84 16.27 1.76
CA VAL A 136 -5.47 16.37 0.44
C VAL A 136 -4.77 15.41 -0.51
N ALA A 137 -5.56 14.60 -1.21
CA ALA A 137 -5.07 13.61 -2.14
C ALA A 137 -6.03 13.42 -3.31
N SER A 138 -5.49 13.03 -4.46
CA SER A 138 -6.25 12.60 -5.64
C SER A 138 -5.80 11.24 -6.12
N TYR A 139 -6.71 10.51 -6.75
CA TYR A 139 -6.53 9.14 -7.17
C TYR A 139 -7.12 8.94 -8.57
N SER A 140 -6.34 8.38 -9.48
CA SER A 140 -6.79 7.98 -10.81
C SER A 140 -6.28 6.57 -11.18
N PHE A 141 -6.91 5.98 -12.20
CA PHE A 141 -6.36 4.79 -12.85
C PHE A 141 -5.56 5.17 -14.08
N GLU A 142 -4.44 4.48 -14.27
CA GLU A 142 -3.58 4.61 -15.44
C GLU A 142 -3.44 3.27 -16.16
N ASN A 143 -3.20 3.31 -17.47
CA ASN A 143 -3.11 2.10 -18.30
C ASN A 143 -1.66 1.74 -18.69
N TYR A 144 -0.71 1.85 -17.75
CA TYR A 144 0.70 1.57 -18.02
C TYR A 144 0.98 0.08 -18.23
N CYS A 145 0.14 -0.81 -17.69
CA CYS A 145 0.44 -2.23 -17.61
C CYS A 145 -0.07 -3.07 -18.79
N HIS A 146 -0.78 -2.50 -19.79
CA HIS A 146 -1.20 -3.15 -21.05
C HIS A 146 -1.43 -4.69 -21.00
N GLY A 147 -2.24 -5.18 -20.06
CA GLY A 147 -2.59 -6.62 -19.96
C GLY A 147 -1.60 -7.51 -19.19
N LEU A 148 -0.57 -6.94 -18.55
CA LEU A 148 0.36 -7.64 -17.66
C LEU A 148 -0.24 -7.97 -16.27
N SER A 149 -1.38 -7.36 -15.95
CA SER A 149 -2.12 -7.57 -14.70
C SER A 149 -3.62 -7.48 -14.97
N ASP A 150 -4.40 -8.22 -14.19
CA ASP A 150 -5.87 -8.08 -14.10
C ASP A 150 -6.29 -6.90 -13.21
N HIS A 151 -5.35 -6.29 -12.48
CA HIS A 151 -5.53 -5.03 -11.76
C HIS A 151 -5.14 -3.83 -12.63
N LYS A 152 -5.80 -2.69 -12.39
CA LYS A 152 -5.42 -1.41 -13.03
C LYS A 152 -4.30 -0.75 -12.24
N PHE A 153 -3.42 -0.02 -12.93
CA PHE A 153 -2.40 0.74 -12.25
C PHE A 153 -3.03 1.93 -11.52
N MET A 154 -2.80 2.05 -10.22
CA MET A 154 -3.29 3.17 -9.41
C MET A 154 -2.25 4.29 -9.36
N LEU A 155 -2.66 5.50 -9.73
CA LEU A 155 -1.86 6.70 -9.50
C LEU A 155 -2.49 7.51 -8.37
N LEU A 156 -1.78 7.59 -7.24
CA LEU A 156 -2.17 8.38 -6.09
C LEU A 156 -1.24 9.60 -5.95
N ARG A 157 -1.81 10.79 -5.82
CA ARG A 157 -1.09 12.03 -5.54
C ARG A 157 -1.48 12.51 -4.16
N LEU A 158 -0.48 12.81 -3.33
CA LEU A 158 -0.65 13.28 -1.97
C LEU A 158 0.12 14.58 -1.78
N ASP A 159 -0.57 15.65 -1.41
CA ASP A 159 0.06 16.94 -1.16
C ASP A 159 0.67 16.97 0.24
N ILE A 160 1.93 16.55 0.32
CA ILE A 160 2.70 16.62 1.56
C ILE A 160 3.39 17.98 1.62
N LYS A 161 2.87 18.90 2.44
CA LYS A 161 3.64 20.10 2.83
C LYS A 161 4.87 19.66 3.63
N ILE A 162 6.05 19.77 3.04
CA ILE A 162 7.32 19.43 3.68
C ILE A 162 7.77 20.63 4.51
N ASN A 163 7.61 20.54 5.84
CA ASN A 163 8.02 21.61 6.76
C ASN A 163 9.34 21.32 7.50
N TYR A 164 10.10 20.29 7.11
CA TYR A 164 11.32 19.91 7.82
C TYR A 164 12.50 19.67 6.88
N THR A 165 13.58 20.41 7.13
CA THR A 165 14.93 20.05 6.72
C THR A 165 15.40 18.97 7.70
N LEU A 166 15.40 17.70 7.29
CA LEU A 166 16.09 16.66 8.07
C LEU A 166 17.58 17.00 8.09
N ILE A 167 18.15 17.21 9.28
CA ILE A 167 19.61 17.24 9.45
C ILE A 167 20.06 15.78 9.31
N ILE A 168 20.56 15.45 8.12
CA ILE A 168 21.04 14.11 7.80
C ILE A 168 22.38 13.91 8.51
N ASN A 169 22.40 13.11 9.56
CA ASN A 169 23.66 12.56 10.09
C ASN A 169 24.03 11.32 9.28
N SER A 170 25.33 11.15 8.99
CA SER A 170 25.86 10.13 8.06
C SER A 170 25.49 8.69 8.40
N ASP A 171 25.12 8.43 9.65
CA ASP A 171 25.00 7.08 10.20
C ASP A 171 23.61 6.44 10.04
N ASP A 172 22.62 7.21 9.57
CA ASP A 172 21.25 6.70 9.32
C ASP A 172 21.13 5.83 8.05
N PHE A 173 22.19 5.76 7.23
CA PHE A 173 22.25 4.91 6.03
C PHE A 173 22.76 3.50 6.33
N LYS A 174 22.07 2.74 7.18
CA LYS A 174 22.31 1.28 7.30
C LYS A 174 21.11 0.45 6.84
N PHE A 175 20.64 0.71 5.63
CA PHE A 175 19.83 -0.27 4.89
C PHE A 175 20.73 -1.00 3.90
N ASN A 176 21.22 -2.17 4.31
CA ASN A 176 21.93 -3.11 3.45
C ASN A 176 20.95 -3.66 2.40
N LEU A 177 21.03 -3.14 1.18
CA LEU A 177 20.24 -3.61 0.04
C LEU A 177 21.11 -4.56 -0.78
N LYS A 178 20.60 -5.77 -1.07
CA LYS A 178 21.22 -6.65 -2.06
C LYS A 178 20.94 -6.10 -3.47
N PRO A 179 21.95 -6.01 -4.35
CA PRO A 179 21.74 -5.63 -5.74
C PRO A 179 20.93 -6.68 -6.50
N LEU A 180 20.15 -6.24 -7.49
CA LEU A 180 19.53 -7.11 -8.50
C LEU A 180 20.65 -7.72 -9.36
N LEU A 181 20.82 -9.04 -9.29
CA LEU A 181 21.49 -9.77 -10.35
C LEU A 181 20.53 -9.77 -11.54
N ILE A 182 20.84 -8.95 -12.54
CA ILE A 182 20.17 -9.03 -13.85
C ILE A 182 20.59 -10.39 -14.43
N PRO A 183 19.66 -11.30 -14.75
CA PRO A 183 20.02 -12.51 -15.48
C PRO A 183 20.61 -12.11 -16.83
N ALA A 184 21.78 -12.65 -17.14
CA ALA A 184 22.41 -12.57 -18.46
C ALA A 184 21.58 -13.33 -19.51
#